data_AF-A0A7V8JFH6-F1
#
_entry.id   AF-A0A7V8JFH6-F1
#
_cell.length_a   1.000
_cell.length_b   1.000
_cell.length_c   1.000
_cell.angle_alpha   90.00
_cell.angle_beta   90.00
_cell.angle_gamma   90.00
#
_symmetry.space_group_name_H-M   'P 1'
#
loop_
_entity.id
_entity.type
_entity.pdbx_description
1 polymer ?
#
loop_
_entity_poly.entity_id
_entity_poly.type
_entity_poly.pdbx_seq_one_letter_code
_entity_poly.pdbx_strand_id
1 'polypeptide(L)'
;MIRSTHLLALLASFALFACHHTTQRTHDATRNGEEVAQAMNARFYDTVAACSDNKPAYYCSGVFVRTGPETDGFWNPRQGNDRYVVSFSYLRNDVGLRAIFTGQAGYSLKPASAWGTDGLHELTVRCAFAFNAFTEDRGPYGCGATKSDPIESGPCLDQGIVTKEAFAKHYTSVGEPSNPGDFAKRGAHQCSFGVDPFSFELSILGRMEG
;
A
#
# COMPACT_ATOMS: atom_id res chain seq x y z
N MET A 1 54.62 49.06 -68.41
CA MET A 1 53.22 48.59 -68.23
C MET A 1 53.21 47.10 -68.53
N ILE A 2 53.18 46.25 -67.50
CA ILE A 2 53.32 44.78 -67.62
C ILE A 2 52.17 44.12 -66.85
N ARG A 3 51.50 43.18 -67.53
CA ARG A 3 50.42 42.31 -67.05
C ARG A 3 50.92 41.36 -65.94
N SER A 4 50.05 41.01 -64.98
CA SER A 4 50.05 39.64 -64.46
C SER A 4 48.68 39.27 -63.85
N THR A 5 48.04 38.30 -64.49
CA THR A 5 46.88 37.53 -64.05
C THR A 5 47.33 36.40 -63.14
N HIS A 6 46.71 36.19 -61.97
CA HIS A 6 46.69 34.88 -61.32
C HIS A 6 45.34 34.59 -60.66
N LEU A 7 44.71 33.54 -61.18
CA LEU A 7 43.72 32.67 -60.55
C LEU A 7 44.12 32.37 -59.10
N LEU A 8 43.15 32.43 -58.17
CA LEU A 8 43.20 31.63 -56.96
C LEU A 8 41.95 30.76 -56.82
N ALA A 9 42.23 29.55 -56.34
CA ALA A 9 41.46 28.34 -56.49
C ALA A 9 40.24 28.24 -55.58
N LEU A 10 39.23 27.52 -56.08
CA LEU A 10 38.12 26.97 -55.32
C LEU A 10 38.62 26.06 -54.19
N LEU A 11 38.26 26.37 -52.94
CA LEU A 11 38.21 25.41 -51.85
C LEU A 11 36.75 25.26 -51.40
N ALA A 12 36.09 24.22 -51.91
CA ALA A 12 34.78 23.80 -51.44
C ALA A 12 34.96 23.09 -50.09
N SER A 13 34.77 23.81 -48.99
CA SER A 13 34.65 23.21 -47.66
C SER A 13 33.30 22.51 -47.55
N PHE A 14 33.26 21.20 -47.78
CA PHE A 14 32.16 20.34 -47.34
C PHE A 14 32.18 20.28 -45.81
N ALA A 15 31.46 21.20 -45.16
CA ALA A 15 31.13 21.07 -43.75
C ALA A 15 30.15 19.90 -43.60
N LEU A 16 30.66 18.75 -43.15
CA LEU A 16 29.84 17.66 -42.64
C LEU A 16 29.03 18.19 -41.45
N PHE A 17 27.79 18.59 -41.70
CA PHE A 17 26.78 18.71 -40.65
C PHE A 17 26.51 17.29 -40.14
N ALA A 18 27.30 16.85 -39.16
CA ALA A 18 26.91 15.76 -38.30
C ALA A 18 25.65 16.24 -37.55
N CYS A 19 24.49 15.83 -38.04
CA CYS A 19 23.24 15.99 -37.33
C CYS A 19 23.38 15.22 -36.02
N HIS A 20 23.74 15.92 -34.94
CA HIS A 20 23.65 15.39 -33.59
C HIS A 20 22.15 15.24 -33.30
N HIS A 21 21.58 14.09 -33.66
CA HIS A 21 20.37 13.62 -33.03
C HIS A 21 20.73 13.22 -31.60
N THR A 22 20.77 14.20 -30.70
CA THR A 22 20.66 13.91 -29.28
C THR A 22 19.27 13.35 -29.07
N THR A 23 19.17 12.03 -29.06
CA THR A 23 17.97 11.30 -28.63
C THR A 23 17.73 11.63 -27.16
N GLN A 24 16.90 12.65 -26.87
CA GLN A 24 16.39 12.89 -25.52
C GLN A 24 15.47 11.72 -25.13
N ARG A 25 16.03 10.65 -24.56
CA ARG A 25 15.25 9.64 -23.84
C ARG A 25 14.99 10.11 -22.41
N THR A 26 13.70 10.31 -22.12
CA THR A 26 13.03 10.08 -20.83
C THR A 26 13.57 10.82 -19.60
N HIS A 27 13.24 12.11 -19.46
CA HIS A 27 13.23 12.80 -18.15
C HIS A 27 11.85 12.80 -17.47
N ASP A 28 10.77 12.45 -18.20
CA ASP A 28 9.39 12.59 -17.70
C ASP A 28 8.95 11.41 -16.80
N ALA A 29 9.39 10.18 -17.10
CA ALA A 29 9.10 9.00 -16.29
C ALA A 29 9.83 9.03 -14.92
N THR A 30 11.07 9.53 -14.89
CA THR A 30 11.86 9.66 -13.65
C THR A 30 11.28 10.74 -12.74
N ARG A 31 10.85 11.89 -13.30
CA ARG A 31 10.21 12.96 -12.52
C ARG A 31 8.89 12.50 -11.88
N ASN A 32 8.07 11.75 -12.61
CA ASN A 32 6.84 11.16 -12.08
C ASN A 32 7.13 10.12 -10.98
N GLY A 33 8.14 9.25 -11.18
CA GLY A 33 8.53 8.27 -10.18
C GLY A 33 9.02 8.88 -8.86
N GLU A 34 9.84 9.93 -8.93
CA GLU A 34 10.31 10.67 -7.75
C GLU A 34 9.17 11.36 -7.00
N GLU A 35 8.25 12.02 -7.72
CA GLU A 35 7.07 12.66 -7.14
C GLU A 35 6.16 11.64 -6.43
N VAL A 36 5.91 10.49 -7.06
CA VAL A 36 5.15 9.38 -6.46
C VAL A 36 5.85 8.87 -5.20
N ALA A 37 7.16 8.65 -5.25
CA ALA A 37 7.93 8.18 -4.09
C ALA A 37 7.91 9.20 -2.94
N GLN A 38 8.07 10.50 -3.24
CA GLN A 38 7.97 11.57 -2.25
C GLN A 38 6.58 11.63 -1.61
N ALA A 39 5.51 11.55 -2.40
CA ALA A 39 4.15 11.53 -1.89
C ALA A 39 3.88 10.30 -1.01
N MET A 40 4.37 9.11 -1.40
CA MET A 40 4.26 7.90 -0.59
C MET A 40 5.03 8.02 0.73
N ASN A 41 6.25 8.56 0.70
CA ASN A 41 7.06 8.79 1.90
C ASN A 41 6.39 9.78 2.85
N ALA A 42 5.86 10.90 2.33
CA ALA A 42 5.14 11.88 3.15
C ALA A 42 3.96 11.23 3.89
N ARG A 43 3.17 10.40 3.20
CA ARG A 43 2.07 9.66 3.82
C ARG A 43 2.52 8.59 4.81
N PHE A 44 3.63 7.91 4.54
CA PHE A 44 4.18 6.91 5.44
C PHE A 44 4.60 7.53 6.79
N TYR A 45 5.22 8.71 6.77
CA TYR A 45 5.63 9.43 7.97
C TYR A 45 4.52 10.22 8.66
N ASP A 46 3.42 10.50 7.96
CA ASP A 46 2.22 11.09 8.57
C ASP A 46 1.52 10.06 9.48
N THR A 47 1.42 10.37 10.77
CA THR A 47 0.89 9.49 11.83
C THR A 47 -0.36 10.07 12.48
N VAL A 48 -1.12 10.91 11.75
CA VAL A 48 -2.40 11.43 12.24
C VAL A 48 -3.36 10.30 12.66
N ALA A 49 -3.98 10.44 13.83
CA ALA A 49 -4.99 9.49 14.31
C ALA A 49 -6.28 9.54 13.47
N ALA A 50 -6.61 10.72 12.93
CA ALA A 50 -7.72 10.93 12.04
C ALA A 50 -7.41 12.06 11.05
N CYS A 51 -8.00 11.97 9.88
CA CYS A 51 -7.93 12.99 8.84
C CYS A 51 -8.99 14.08 9.07
N SER A 52 -8.90 15.16 8.31
CA SER A 52 -9.90 16.23 8.29
C SER A 52 -11.33 15.69 8.12
N ASP A 53 -12.30 16.41 8.68
CA ASP A 53 -13.72 16.03 8.72
C ASP A 53 -13.99 14.68 9.41
N ASN A 54 -13.15 14.35 10.39
CA ASN A 54 -13.23 13.10 11.14
C ASN A 54 -13.26 11.88 10.20
N LYS A 55 -12.38 11.88 9.19
CA LYS A 55 -12.18 10.71 8.33
C LYS A 55 -11.13 9.78 8.96
N PRO A 56 -11.20 8.47 8.72
CA PRO A 56 -10.22 7.54 9.26
C PRO A 56 -8.81 7.83 8.71
N ALA A 57 -7.78 7.51 9.50
CA ALA A 57 -6.40 7.86 9.15
C ALA A 57 -5.95 7.36 7.76
N TYR A 58 -6.43 6.19 7.30
CA TYR A 58 -6.10 5.68 5.96
C TYR A 58 -6.48 6.62 4.82
N TYR A 59 -7.42 7.53 5.05
CA TYR A 59 -7.89 8.47 4.05
C TYR A 59 -6.77 9.40 3.58
N CYS A 60 -5.98 9.93 4.52
CA CYS A 60 -4.94 10.95 4.27
C CYS A 60 -3.51 10.52 4.66
N SER A 61 -3.35 9.42 5.41
CA SER A 61 -2.04 8.90 5.83
C SER A 61 -1.86 7.44 5.49
N GLY A 62 -0.61 6.98 5.55
CA GLY A 62 -0.17 5.62 5.25
C GLY A 62 -0.34 5.20 3.79
N VAL A 63 0.16 4.01 3.49
CA VAL A 63 0.26 3.42 2.15
C VAL A 63 -0.32 2.02 2.14
N PHE A 64 -1.25 1.74 1.23
CA PHE A 64 -1.75 0.40 0.97
C PHE A 64 -0.81 -0.33 0.00
N VAL A 65 -0.35 -1.51 0.39
CA VAL A 65 0.51 -2.38 -0.44
C VAL A 65 -0.04 -3.79 -0.46
N ARG A 66 -0.04 -4.41 -1.63
CA ARG A 66 -0.36 -5.83 -1.79
C ARG A 66 0.75 -6.50 -2.59
N THR A 67 1.09 -7.70 -2.17
CA THR A 67 2.01 -8.61 -2.86
C THR A 67 1.26 -9.84 -3.35
N GLY A 68 1.82 -10.51 -4.35
CA GLY A 68 1.26 -11.72 -4.95
C GLY A 68 2.27 -12.47 -5.82
N PRO A 69 1.84 -13.55 -6.48
CA PRO A 69 2.68 -14.25 -7.45
C PRO A 69 2.98 -13.34 -8.66
N GLU A 70 4.10 -13.58 -9.32
CA GLU A 70 4.46 -12.88 -10.57
C GLU A 70 3.69 -13.51 -11.74
N THR A 71 2.45 -13.05 -11.93
CA THR A 71 1.58 -13.46 -13.05
C THR A 71 1.15 -12.25 -13.86
N ASP A 72 0.77 -12.49 -15.13
CA ASP A 72 0.04 -11.50 -15.91
C ASP A 72 -1.26 -11.16 -15.17
N GLY A 73 -1.40 -9.88 -14.82
CA GLY A 73 -2.55 -9.42 -14.04
C GLY A 73 -2.44 -9.66 -12.52
N PHE A 74 -1.23 -9.70 -11.94
CA PHE A 74 -1.04 -9.75 -10.48
C PHE A 74 -1.78 -8.63 -9.71
N TRP A 75 -2.08 -7.52 -10.39
CA TRP A 75 -2.86 -6.38 -9.89
C TRP A 75 -4.38 -6.60 -9.95
N ASN A 76 -4.86 -7.60 -10.69
CA ASN A 76 -6.28 -7.83 -10.92
C ASN A 76 -6.89 -8.59 -9.73
N PRO A 77 -7.77 -7.97 -8.94
CA PRO A 77 -8.37 -8.59 -7.76
C PRO A 77 -9.32 -9.76 -8.09
N ARG A 78 -9.72 -9.93 -9.37
CA ARG A 78 -10.60 -11.01 -9.81
C ARG A 78 -9.86 -12.31 -10.13
N GLN A 79 -8.54 -12.29 -10.33
CA GLN A 79 -7.81 -13.49 -10.68
C GLN A 79 -7.73 -14.41 -9.45
N GLY A 80 -8.51 -15.51 -9.46
CA GLY A 80 -8.50 -16.52 -8.40
C GLY A 80 -9.30 -16.16 -7.14
N ASN A 81 -10.20 -15.16 -7.20
CA ASN A 81 -10.99 -14.74 -6.04
C ASN A 81 -12.43 -14.36 -6.41
N ASP A 82 -13.38 -15.20 -6.00
CA ASP A 82 -14.82 -15.00 -6.23
C ASP A 82 -15.47 -14.05 -5.21
N ARG A 83 -14.74 -13.58 -4.20
CA ARG A 83 -15.31 -12.82 -3.06
C ARG A 83 -15.39 -11.31 -3.33
N TYR A 84 -14.91 -10.82 -4.48
CA TYR A 84 -14.86 -9.39 -4.86
C TYR A 84 -14.17 -8.47 -3.83
N VAL A 85 -13.33 -9.03 -2.97
CA VAL A 85 -12.58 -8.31 -1.92
C VAL A 85 -11.14 -8.81 -1.90
N VAL A 86 -10.19 -7.92 -1.66
CA VAL A 86 -8.77 -8.25 -1.55
C VAL A 86 -8.16 -7.57 -0.33
N SER A 87 -7.22 -8.25 0.31
CA SER A 87 -6.48 -7.74 1.47
C SER A 87 -5.29 -6.89 1.03
N PHE A 88 -5.00 -5.84 1.81
CA PHE A 88 -3.80 -5.03 1.67
C PHE A 88 -3.09 -4.97 3.01
N SER A 89 -1.75 -4.90 2.98
CA SER A 89 -0.97 -4.42 4.10
C SER A 89 -1.05 -2.89 4.14
N TYR A 90 -1.19 -2.32 5.32
CA TYR A 90 -1.16 -0.88 5.53
C TYR A 90 0.18 -0.49 6.18
N LEU A 91 0.91 0.40 5.53
CA LEU A 91 2.22 0.89 5.97
C LEU A 91 2.08 2.31 6.50
N ARG A 92 2.49 2.51 7.75
CA ARG A 92 2.66 3.82 8.40
C ARG A 92 3.81 3.69 9.39
N ASN A 93 4.53 4.77 9.66
CA ASN A 93 5.78 4.74 10.42
C ASN A 93 5.62 4.21 11.86
N ASP A 94 4.44 4.35 12.44
CA ASP A 94 4.08 3.92 13.80
C ASP A 94 3.39 2.54 13.88
N VAL A 95 2.96 1.96 12.74
CA VAL A 95 2.27 0.65 12.68
C VAL A 95 3.23 -0.52 13.00
N GLY A 96 4.54 -0.31 12.88
CA GLY A 96 5.55 -1.33 13.24
C GLY A 96 5.51 -2.60 12.37
N LEU A 97 5.06 -2.51 11.11
CA LEU A 97 5.04 -3.65 10.20
C LEU A 97 6.47 -4.01 9.75
N ARG A 98 6.99 -5.14 10.23
CA ARG A 98 8.36 -5.61 9.92
C ARG A 98 8.45 -6.51 8.70
N ALA A 99 7.33 -7.11 8.30
CA ALA A 99 7.23 -7.97 7.14
C ALA A 99 5.82 -7.89 6.54
N ILE A 100 5.76 -7.90 5.21
CA ILE A 100 4.55 -8.16 4.44
C ILE A 100 4.58 -9.62 3.97
N PHE A 101 3.42 -10.18 3.62
CA PHE A 101 3.37 -11.52 3.05
C PHE A 101 4.27 -11.62 1.80
N THR A 102 5.03 -12.70 1.68
CA THR A 102 6.00 -12.88 0.60
C THR A 102 5.29 -13.06 -0.74
N GLY A 103 5.59 -12.19 -1.70
CA GLY A 103 5.19 -12.31 -3.09
C GLY A 103 6.34 -11.88 -4.00
N GLN A 104 6.27 -12.29 -5.26
CA GLN A 104 7.29 -11.97 -6.28
C GLN A 104 6.97 -10.64 -7.00
N ALA A 105 5.70 -10.25 -7.01
CA ALA A 105 5.22 -8.98 -7.53
C ALA A 105 4.34 -8.26 -6.51
N GLY A 106 4.17 -6.95 -6.68
CA GLY A 106 3.32 -6.15 -5.80
C GLY A 106 2.92 -4.81 -6.40
N TYR A 107 1.88 -4.22 -5.83
CA TYR A 107 1.37 -2.91 -6.21
C TYR A 107 0.88 -2.15 -4.99
N SER A 108 0.84 -0.83 -5.11
CA SER A 108 0.22 0.06 -4.14
C SER A 108 -1.04 0.70 -4.72
N LEU A 109 -1.92 1.15 -3.83
CA LEU A 109 -3.06 1.98 -4.23
C LEU A 109 -2.67 3.45 -4.16
N LYS A 110 -3.29 4.25 -5.04
CA LYS A 110 -3.36 5.70 -4.82
C LYS A 110 -4.00 6.01 -3.47
N PRO A 111 -3.71 7.18 -2.88
CA PRO A 111 -4.39 7.65 -1.67
C PRO A 111 -5.90 7.46 -1.71
N ALA A 112 -6.49 7.08 -0.58
CA ALA A 112 -7.93 6.85 -0.51
C ALA A 112 -8.77 8.11 -0.79
N SER A 113 -8.19 9.31 -0.64
CA SER A 113 -8.79 10.57 -1.07
C SER A 113 -8.97 10.71 -2.59
N ALA A 114 -8.30 9.89 -3.40
CA ALA A 114 -8.42 9.89 -4.85
C ALA A 114 -9.33 8.79 -5.39
N TRP A 115 -9.83 7.89 -4.53
CA TRP A 115 -10.75 6.84 -4.98
C TRP A 115 -12.08 7.48 -5.42
N GLY A 116 -12.62 7.03 -6.55
CA GLY A 116 -13.83 7.61 -7.15
C GLY A 116 -13.65 8.97 -7.83
N THR A 117 -12.44 9.57 -7.82
CA THR A 117 -12.14 10.83 -8.51
C THR A 117 -11.38 10.57 -9.82
N ASP A 118 -11.43 11.52 -10.75
CA ASP A 118 -10.62 11.49 -11.98
C ASP A 118 -10.73 10.18 -12.80
N GLY A 119 -11.92 9.57 -12.79
CA GLY A 119 -12.19 8.30 -13.49
C GLY A 119 -11.63 7.05 -12.79
N LEU A 120 -11.10 7.18 -11.57
CA LEU A 120 -10.67 6.05 -10.75
C LEU A 120 -11.88 5.32 -10.18
N HIS A 121 -11.75 4.00 -10.03
CA HIS A 121 -12.79 3.19 -9.40
C HIS A 121 -12.96 3.58 -7.93
N GLU A 122 -14.20 3.57 -7.47
CA GLU A 122 -14.49 3.72 -6.05
C GLU A 122 -14.05 2.47 -5.30
N LEU A 123 -13.26 2.63 -4.25
CA LEU A 123 -12.82 1.55 -3.40
C LEU A 123 -13.31 1.80 -1.97
N THR A 124 -13.64 0.74 -1.26
CA THR A 124 -14.12 0.84 0.12
C THR A 124 -13.32 -0.10 1.01
N VAL A 125 -12.71 0.45 2.05
CA VAL A 125 -12.14 -0.37 3.13
C VAL A 125 -13.30 -1.00 3.89
N ARG A 126 -13.26 -2.33 4.08
CA ARG A 126 -14.35 -3.07 4.75
C ARG A 126 -14.11 -3.29 6.23
N CYS A 127 -12.88 -3.55 6.61
CA CYS A 127 -12.42 -3.77 7.98
C CYS A 127 -10.90 -3.61 8.03
N ALA A 128 -10.37 -3.53 9.24
CA ALA A 128 -8.94 -3.54 9.53
C ALA A 128 -8.59 -4.62 10.55
N PHE A 129 -7.32 -4.99 10.58
CA PHE A 129 -6.77 -5.96 11.52
C PHE A 129 -5.39 -5.49 11.98
N ALA A 130 -5.09 -5.69 13.26
CA ALA A 130 -3.78 -5.36 13.79
C ALA A 130 -2.73 -6.34 13.25
N PHE A 131 -3.00 -7.63 13.07
CA PHE A 131 -2.02 -8.61 12.58
C PHE A 131 -2.54 -9.36 11.35
N ASN A 132 -1.73 -10.26 10.77
CA ASN A 132 -2.19 -11.10 9.65
C ASN A 132 -3.47 -11.84 10.06
N ALA A 133 -4.54 -11.60 9.31
CA ALA A 133 -5.89 -11.97 9.68
C ALA A 133 -6.36 -13.29 9.09
N PHE A 134 -5.60 -13.94 8.19
CA PHE A 134 -6.10 -15.13 7.47
C PHE A 134 -7.47 -14.85 6.81
N THR A 135 -7.57 -13.72 6.10
CA THR A 135 -8.83 -13.21 5.52
C THR A 135 -9.54 -14.20 4.58
N GLU A 136 -8.81 -15.20 4.08
CA GLU A 136 -9.31 -16.32 3.29
C GLU A 136 -10.18 -17.30 4.09
N ASP A 137 -10.00 -17.41 5.40
CA ASP A 137 -10.80 -18.30 6.27
C ASP A 137 -11.91 -17.56 7.05
N ARG A 138 -12.00 -16.25 6.87
CA ARG A 138 -13.01 -15.43 7.54
C ARG A 138 -14.35 -15.42 6.82
N GLY A 139 -15.39 -15.07 7.58
CA GLY A 139 -16.76 -14.87 7.12
C GLY A 139 -16.93 -13.73 6.10
N PRO A 140 -18.14 -13.17 5.94
CA PRO A 140 -18.45 -12.23 4.86
C PRO A 140 -17.39 -11.14 4.63
N TYR A 141 -16.99 -10.97 3.37
CA TYR A 141 -15.99 -10.01 2.91
C TYR A 141 -14.60 -10.13 3.57
N GLY A 142 -14.31 -11.25 4.25
CA GLY A 142 -13.05 -11.44 4.99
C GLY A 142 -13.00 -10.70 6.33
N CYS A 143 -14.12 -10.14 6.79
CA CYS A 143 -14.19 -9.30 7.99
C CYS A 143 -14.86 -9.98 9.19
N GLY A 144 -15.51 -11.13 8.97
CA GLY A 144 -16.16 -11.89 10.04
C GLY A 144 -15.19 -12.77 10.84
N ALA A 145 -15.78 -13.62 11.67
CA ALA A 145 -15.06 -14.67 12.39
C ALA A 145 -14.42 -15.69 11.43
N THR A 146 -13.33 -16.31 11.87
CA THR A 146 -12.71 -17.48 11.22
C THR A 146 -13.56 -18.72 11.43
N LYS A 147 -13.32 -19.77 10.62
CA LYS A 147 -14.02 -21.06 10.82
C LYS A 147 -13.54 -21.77 12.07
N SER A 148 -12.25 -21.61 12.41
CA SER A 148 -11.64 -22.22 13.59
C SER A 148 -12.07 -21.56 14.91
N ASP A 149 -12.49 -20.31 14.87
CA ASP A 149 -12.94 -19.56 16.05
C ASP A 149 -14.19 -18.71 15.72
N PRO A 150 -15.37 -19.34 15.61
CA PRO A 150 -16.57 -18.66 15.13
C PRO A 150 -17.17 -17.66 16.14
N ILE A 151 -16.70 -17.63 17.39
CA ILE A 151 -17.27 -16.83 18.48
C ILE A 151 -16.36 -15.66 18.83
N GLU A 152 -15.08 -15.91 19.11
CA GLU A 152 -14.19 -14.90 19.69
C GLU A 152 -13.38 -14.14 18.62
N SER A 153 -13.34 -14.63 17.37
CA SER A 153 -12.66 -13.93 16.27
C SER A 153 -13.55 -13.00 15.42
N GLY A 154 -14.80 -12.77 15.85
CA GLY A 154 -15.74 -11.82 15.24
C GLY A 154 -15.29 -10.35 15.38
N PRO A 155 -16.14 -9.36 15.04
CA PRO A 155 -15.80 -7.94 15.19
C PRO A 155 -15.49 -7.55 16.64
N CYS A 156 -14.51 -6.67 16.84
CA CYS A 156 -14.05 -6.25 18.16
C CYS A 156 -15.15 -5.49 18.93
N LEU A 157 -15.88 -4.60 18.24
CA LEU A 157 -16.96 -3.81 18.86
C LEU A 157 -18.09 -4.68 19.42
N ASP A 158 -18.45 -5.75 18.71
CA ASP A 158 -19.50 -6.69 19.12
C ASP A 158 -19.12 -7.43 20.41
N GLN A 159 -17.83 -7.48 20.73
CA GLN A 159 -17.25 -8.13 21.91
C GLN A 159 -16.89 -7.12 23.02
N GLY A 160 -17.18 -5.83 22.83
CA GLY A 160 -16.81 -4.77 23.79
C GLY A 160 -15.31 -4.45 23.83
N ILE A 161 -14.55 -4.89 22.83
CA ILE A 161 -13.11 -4.62 22.72
C ILE A 161 -12.93 -3.23 22.08
N VAL A 162 -12.82 -2.21 22.93
CA VAL A 162 -12.76 -0.78 22.55
C VAL A 162 -11.50 -0.07 23.03
N THR A 163 -10.52 -0.81 23.56
CA THR A 163 -9.22 -0.24 23.99
C THR A 163 -8.07 -1.11 23.52
N LYS A 164 -6.87 -0.52 23.41
CA LYS A 164 -5.68 -1.26 22.99
C LYS A 164 -5.33 -2.36 24.01
N GLU A 165 -5.57 -2.11 25.29
CA GLU A 165 -5.34 -3.06 26.38
C GLU A 165 -6.31 -4.25 26.31
N ALA A 166 -7.59 -3.98 26.00
CA ALA A 166 -8.58 -5.04 25.81
C ALA A 166 -8.23 -5.89 24.59
N PHE A 167 -7.81 -5.26 23.48
CA PHE A 167 -7.35 -5.99 22.30
C PHE A 167 -6.10 -6.81 22.58
N ALA A 168 -5.10 -6.26 23.26
CA ALA A 168 -3.89 -6.98 23.63
C ALA A 168 -4.23 -8.23 24.47
N LYS A 169 -5.06 -8.07 25.51
CA LYS A 169 -5.53 -9.19 26.34
C LYS A 169 -6.25 -10.26 25.52
N HIS A 170 -7.13 -9.85 24.60
CA HIS A 170 -7.82 -10.76 23.69
C HIS A 170 -6.84 -11.52 22.80
N TYR A 171 -5.95 -10.80 22.13
CA TYR A 171 -4.99 -11.35 21.18
C TYR A 171 -4.03 -12.37 21.81
N THR A 172 -3.64 -12.18 23.07
CA THR A 172 -2.72 -13.07 23.79
C THR A 172 -3.41 -14.18 24.57
N SER A 173 -4.75 -14.28 24.58
CA SER A 173 -5.43 -15.31 25.37
C SER A 173 -5.25 -16.74 24.83
N VAL A 174 -4.86 -16.88 23.56
CA VAL A 174 -4.68 -18.18 22.87
C VAL A 174 -3.23 -18.50 22.53
N GLY A 175 -2.27 -17.70 22.98
CA GLY A 175 -0.84 -17.93 22.78
C GLY A 175 0.04 -16.72 23.08
N GLU A 176 1.31 -16.97 23.39
CA GLU A 176 2.23 -15.95 23.88
C GLU A 176 2.93 -15.20 22.73
N PRO A 177 2.98 -13.85 22.72
CA PRO A 177 3.66 -13.07 21.69
C PRO A 177 5.14 -13.46 21.49
N SER A 178 5.81 -13.85 22.57
CA SER A 178 7.22 -14.26 22.58
C SER A 178 7.46 -15.62 21.91
N ASN A 179 6.42 -16.43 21.68
CA ASN A 179 6.50 -17.68 20.96
C ASN A 179 6.08 -17.50 19.49
N PRO A 180 7.01 -17.57 18.52
CA PRO A 180 6.68 -17.45 17.11
C PRO A 180 5.72 -18.53 16.61
N GLY A 181 5.72 -19.71 17.23
CA GLY A 181 4.84 -20.83 16.87
C GLY A 181 3.35 -20.57 17.14
N ASP A 182 3.04 -19.58 17.98
CA ASP A 182 1.65 -19.23 18.33
C ASP A 182 1.06 -18.12 17.44
N PHE A 183 1.82 -17.59 16.48
CA PHE A 183 1.35 -16.54 15.57
C PHE A 183 0.06 -16.90 14.85
N ALA A 184 -0.03 -18.12 14.29
CA ALA A 184 -1.21 -18.54 13.54
C ALA A 184 -2.46 -18.62 14.43
N LYS A 185 -2.31 -19.12 15.68
CA LYS A 185 -3.41 -19.17 16.65
C LYS A 185 -3.94 -17.78 16.95
N ARG A 186 -3.04 -16.85 17.30
CA ARG A 186 -3.44 -15.47 17.61
C ARG A 186 -4.03 -14.74 16.40
N GLY A 187 -3.48 -14.95 15.20
CA GLY A 187 -3.98 -14.32 13.98
C GLY A 187 -5.38 -14.82 13.57
N ALA A 188 -5.68 -16.10 13.83
CA ALA A 188 -7.01 -16.68 13.61
C ALA A 188 -8.02 -16.25 14.68
N HIS A 189 -7.57 -16.04 15.92
CA HIS A 189 -8.38 -15.60 17.07
C HIS A 189 -8.66 -14.09 17.11
N GLN A 190 -7.78 -13.25 16.55
CA GLN A 190 -7.95 -11.81 16.64
C GLN A 190 -9.31 -11.36 16.08
N CYS A 191 -9.92 -10.38 16.74
CA CYS A 191 -11.14 -9.73 16.27
C CYS A 191 -10.86 -8.74 15.13
N SER A 192 -11.89 -8.40 14.33
CA SER A 192 -11.78 -7.39 13.27
C SER A 192 -12.17 -6.00 13.76
N PHE A 193 -11.49 -4.97 13.24
CA PHE A 193 -11.82 -3.57 13.51
C PHE A 193 -12.70 -2.99 12.40
N GLY A 194 -13.62 -2.10 12.79
CA GLY A 194 -14.36 -1.26 11.85
C GLY A 194 -13.47 -0.25 11.13
N VAL A 195 -14.08 0.52 10.24
CA VAL A 195 -13.40 1.51 9.39
C VAL A 195 -13.77 2.94 9.70
N ASP A 196 -14.58 3.19 10.74
CA ASP A 196 -14.73 4.54 11.28
C ASP A 196 -13.39 5.01 11.92
N PRO A 197 -13.20 6.32 12.16
CA PRO A 197 -11.92 6.83 12.65
C PRO A 197 -11.47 6.20 13.96
N PHE A 198 -12.39 5.94 14.89
CA PHE A 198 -12.06 5.36 16.18
C PHE A 198 -11.63 3.90 16.02
N SER A 199 -12.44 3.08 15.34
CA SER A 199 -12.12 1.65 15.15
C SER A 199 -10.85 1.45 14.33
N PHE A 200 -10.63 2.26 13.29
CA PHE A 200 -9.45 2.15 12.45
C PHE A 200 -8.19 2.55 13.22
N GLU A 201 -8.23 3.64 13.99
CA GLU A 201 -7.11 4.03 14.84
C GLU A 201 -6.80 2.96 15.88
N LEU A 202 -7.83 2.36 16.49
CA LEU A 202 -7.63 1.25 17.44
C LEU A 202 -6.93 0.05 16.79
N SER A 203 -7.16 -0.22 15.49
CA SER A 203 -6.42 -1.26 14.75
C SER A 203 -4.93 -0.96 14.62
N ILE A 204 -4.55 0.33 14.57
CA ILE A 204 -3.16 0.77 14.51
C ILE A 204 -2.53 0.70 15.91
N LEU A 205 -3.22 1.23 16.91
CA LEU A 205 -2.79 1.17 18.31
C LEU A 205 -2.60 -0.27 18.79
N GLY A 206 -3.41 -1.21 18.30
CA GLY A 206 -3.28 -2.64 18.60
C GLY A 206 -1.99 -3.29 18.08
N ARG A 207 -1.24 -2.61 17.18
CA ARG A 207 0.10 -3.02 16.75
C ARG A 207 1.23 -2.29 17.44
N MET A 208 0.98 -1.08 17.91
CA MET A 208 1.99 -0.30 18.63
C MET A 208 2.35 -1.06 19.89
N GLU A 209 3.65 -1.30 20.10
CA GLU A 209 4.17 -2.01 21.26
C GLU A 209 3.52 -1.46 22.53
N GLY A 210 2.94 -2.36 23.34
CA GLY A 210 2.71 -2.10 24.76
C GLY A 210 4.02 -2.16 25.51
#